data_AF-A0A9X6AGW2-F1
#
_entry.id   AF-A0A9X6AGW2-F1
#
_cell.length_a   1.000
_cell.length_b   1.000
_cell.length_c   1.000
_cell.angle_alpha   90.00
_cell.angle_beta   90.00
_cell.angle_gamma   90.00
#
_symmetry.space_group_name_H-M   'P 1'
#
loop_
_entity.id
_entity.type
_entity.pdbx_description
1 polymer ?
#
loop_
_entity_poly.entity_id
_entity_poly.type
_entity_poly.pdbx_seq_one_letter_code
_entity_poly.pdbx_strand_id
1 'polypeptide(L)'
;MLSLVTYLRERPGAHVGDVARAFGITEDELISDLDVLPLCGTSFRGGDLLDIDTDGDRIWWHNPDLVAEPLRIAADEATALLVAARAVSTLPGLREGDRQALLRATAK
;
A
#
# COMPACT_ATOMS: atom_id res chain seq x y z
N MET A 1 2.38 1.96 -0.47
CA MET A 1 0.93 1.70 -0.33
C MET A 1 0.56 0.59 0.67
N LEU A 2 0.89 -0.70 0.51
CA LEU A 2 0.44 -1.73 1.47
C LEU A 2 0.88 -1.48 2.93
N SER A 3 2.12 -1.04 3.13
CA SER A 3 2.63 -0.64 4.45
C SER A 3 1.91 0.58 5.02
N LEU A 4 1.45 1.51 4.16
CA LEU A 4 0.68 2.70 4.55
C LEU A 4 -0.70 2.28 5.10
N VAL A 5 -1.38 1.36 4.43
CA VAL A 5 -2.68 0.82 4.89
C VAL A 5 -2.53 0.21 6.29
N THR A 6 -1.54 -0.66 6.51
CA THR A 6 -1.30 -1.22 7.85
C THR A 6 -1.01 -0.14 8.90
N TYR A 7 -0.19 0.85 8.55
CA TYR A 7 0.16 1.94 9.46
C TYR A 7 -1.06 2.77 9.90
N LEU A 8 -1.93 3.13 8.94
CA LEU A 8 -3.15 3.92 9.20
C LEU A 8 -4.17 3.14 10.01
N ARG A 9 -4.31 1.83 9.78
CA ARG A 9 -5.18 0.96 10.59
C ARG A 9 -4.82 0.99 12.08
N GLU A 10 -3.53 1.05 12.39
CA GLU A 10 -3.04 1.10 13.77
C GLU A 10 -3.10 2.51 14.38
N ARG A 11 -3.28 3.56 13.56
CA ARG A 11 -3.21 4.97 13.96
C ARG A 11 -4.33 5.80 13.34
N PRO A 12 -5.60 5.61 13.78
CA PRO A 12 -6.71 6.42 13.31
C PRO A 12 -6.48 7.92 13.59
N GLY A 13 -6.69 8.78 12.59
CA GLY A 13 -6.49 10.22 12.75
C GLY A 13 -5.03 10.67 12.75
N ALA A 14 -4.10 9.85 12.22
CA ALA A 14 -2.70 10.21 12.11
C ALA A 14 -2.50 11.52 11.30
N HIS A 15 -1.53 12.33 11.71
CA HIS A 15 -1.19 13.56 10.98
C HIS A 15 -0.47 13.23 9.67
N VAL A 16 -0.85 13.91 8.59
CA VAL A 16 -0.24 13.78 7.25
C VAL A 16 1.28 13.94 7.33
N GLY A 17 1.76 14.99 8.02
CA GLY A 17 3.21 15.25 8.15
C GLY A 17 3.98 14.19 8.95
N ASP A 18 3.34 13.52 9.92
CA ASP A 18 3.98 12.44 10.68
C ASP A 18 4.06 11.16 9.86
N VAL A 19 3.02 10.88 9.07
CA VAL A 19 2.99 9.74 8.15
C VAL A 19 4.00 9.95 7.04
N ALA A 20 4.03 11.10 6.39
CA ALA A 20 5.00 11.42 5.34
C ALA A 20 6.44 11.21 5.84
N ARG A 21 6.74 11.69 7.05
CA ARG A 21 8.04 11.49 7.72
C ARG A 21 8.35 10.02 8.02
N ALA A 22 7.37 9.25 8.51
CA ALA A 22 7.54 7.83 8.82
C ALA A 22 7.85 7.00 7.58
N PHE A 23 7.34 7.41 6.42
CA PHE A 23 7.55 6.75 5.13
C PHE A 23 8.70 7.35 4.31
N GLY A 24 9.29 8.46 4.76
CA GLY A 24 10.40 9.14 4.08
C GLY A 24 9.99 9.76 2.74
N ILE A 25 8.73 10.18 2.61
CA ILE A 25 8.15 10.81 1.40
C ILE A 25 7.69 12.23 1.71
N THR A 26 7.39 13.00 0.67
CA THR A 26 6.78 14.33 0.82
C THR A 26 5.29 14.22 1.16
N GLU A 27 4.71 15.28 1.73
CA GLU A 27 3.26 15.35 1.98
C GLU A 27 2.47 15.27 0.66
N ASP A 28 2.96 15.90 -0.41
CA ASP A 28 2.33 15.84 -1.74
C ASP A 28 2.31 14.42 -2.31
N GLU A 29 3.42 13.67 -2.18
CA GLU A 29 3.47 12.25 -2.56
C GLU A 29 2.51 11.41 -1.72
N LEU A 30 2.42 11.68 -0.42
CA LEU A 30 1.48 10.99 0.45
C LEU A 30 0.03 11.28 0.06
N ILE A 31 -0.33 12.55 -0.19
CA ILE A 31 -1.67 12.95 -0.63
C ILE A 31 -2.01 12.22 -1.94
N SER A 32 -1.08 12.20 -2.90
CA SER A 32 -1.27 11.48 -4.16
C SER A 32 -1.50 9.97 -3.97
N ASP A 33 -0.84 9.35 -3.00
CA ASP A 33 -1.07 7.94 -2.64
C ASP A 33 -2.46 7.76 -1.99
N LEU A 34 -2.86 8.67 -1.10
CA LEU A 34 -4.15 8.66 -0.41
C LEU A 34 -5.32 8.83 -1.40
N ASP A 35 -5.19 9.67 -2.42
CA ASP A 35 -6.22 9.90 -3.46
C ASP A 35 -6.57 8.62 -4.25
N VAL A 36 -5.64 7.66 -4.32
CA VAL A 36 -5.82 6.41 -5.07
C VAL A 36 -6.35 5.28 -4.18
N LEU A 37 -6.17 5.36 -2.86
CA LEU A 37 -6.63 4.30 -1.94
C LEU A 37 -8.14 4.02 -2.03
N PRO A 38 -9.03 5.02 -2.19
CA PRO A 38 -10.45 4.77 -2.41
C PRO A 38 -10.81 3.99 -3.68
N LEU A 39 -9.86 3.74 -4.57
CA LEU A 39 -10.03 2.90 -5.75
C LEU A 39 -9.64 1.43 -5.51
N CYS A 40 -9.11 1.12 -4.33
CA CYS A 40 -8.63 -0.20 -3.96
C CYS A 40 -9.72 -0.97 -3.19
N GLY A 41 -10.02 -2.20 -3.62
CA GLY A 41 -11.00 -3.08 -2.99
C GLY A 41 -11.10 -4.43 -3.70
N THR A 42 -11.93 -5.34 -3.21
CA THR A 42 -12.13 -6.68 -3.82
C THR A 42 -13.04 -6.65 -5.04
N SER A 43 -13.88 -5.62 -5.17
CA SER A 43 -14.77 -5.47 -6.30
C SER A 43 -15.10 -3.99 -6.59
N PHE A 44 -15.46 -3.70 -7.84
CA PHE A 44 -16.02 -2.40 -8.23
C PHE A 44 -17.51 -2.26 -7.87
N ARG A 45 -18.11 -3.27 -7.21
CA ARG A 45 -19.48 -3.19 -6.71
C ARG A 45 -19.38 -2.55 -5.33
N GLY A 46 -20.08 -1.42 -5.14
CA GLY A 46 -19.92 -0.57 -3.96
C GLY A 46 -20.02 -1.35 -2.64
N GLY A 47 -19.17 -0.99 -1.67
CA GLY A 47 -19.10 -1.59 -0.34
C GLY A 47 -17.72 -2.16 0.04
N ASP A 48 -16.91 -2.50 -0.96
CA ASP A 48 -15.63 -3.20 -0.75
C ASP A 48 -14.38 -2.33 -0.93
N LEU A 49 -14.56 -1.04 -1.25
CA LEU A 49 -13.47 -0.07 -1.44
C LEU A 49 -13.01 0.49 -0.10
N LEU A 50 -11.74 0.87 0.00
CA LEU A 50 -11.22 1.57 1.17
C LEU A 50 -11.91 2.93 1.31
N ASP A 51 -12.49 3.19 2.48
CA ASP A 51 -13.12 4.47 2.82
C ASP A 51 -12.13 5.31 3.63
N ILE A 52 -11.21 5.97 2.91
CA ILE A 52 -10.12 6.76 3.49
C ILE A 52 -10.19 8.18 2.93
N ASP A 53 -10.14 9.17 3.80
CA ASP A 53 -10.13 10.58 3.44
C ASP A 53 -9.19 11.40 4.35
N THR A 54 -9.09 12.69 4.07
CA THR A 54 -8.34 13.64 4.88
C THR A 54 -9.26 14.76 5.37
N ASP A 55 -9.16 15.08 6.67
CA ASP A 55 -9.80 16.24 7.28
C ASP A 55 -8.71 17.16 7.83
N GLY A 56 -8.45 18.24 7.09
CA GLY A 56 -7.34 19.14 7.36
C GLY A 56 -5.99 18.42 7.23
N ASP A 57 -5.27 18.29 8.35
CA ASP A 57 -3.97 17.64 8.41
C ASP A 57 -4.04 16.19 8.96
N ARG A 58 -5.24 15.62 9.10
CA ARG A 58 -5.47 14.28 9.62
C ARG A 58 -6.03 13.34 8.56
N ILE A 59 -5.64 12.07 8.67
CA ILE A 59 -6.11 10.99 7.80
C ILE A 59 -7.10 10.11 8.57
N TRP A 60 -8.27 9.89 8.00
CA TRP A 60 -9.31 9.03 8.58
C TRP A 60 -9.58 7.82 7.70
N TRP A 61 -9.84 6.68 8.34
CA TRP A 61 -10.27 5.46 7.69
C TRP A 61 -11.56 4.98 8.36
N HIS A 62 -12.66 5.01 7.63
CA HIS A 62 -14.01 4.77 8.15
C HIS A 62 -14.46 3.30 8.13
N ASN A 63 -13.89 2.47 7.25
CA ASN A 63 -14.22 1.04 7.15
C ASN A 63 -13.03 0.08 7.37
N PRO A 64 -12.20 0.25 8.43
CA PRO A 64 -10.97 -0.53 8.63
C PRO A 64 -11.19 -2.02 8.92
N ASP A 65 -12.43 -2.44 9.19
CA ASP A 65 -12.81 -3.83 9.44
C ASP A 65 -13.37 -4.53 8.19
N LEU A 66 -13.66 -3.78 7.12
CA LEU A 66 -14.18 -4.31 5.85
C LEU A 66 -13.06 -4.66 4.85
N VAL A 67 -11.80 -4.68 5.29
CA VAL A 67 -10.67 -5.01 4.41
C VAL A 67 -10.80 -6.44 3.94
N ALA A 68 -10.51 -6.66 2.65
CA ALA A 68 -10.43 -7.97 2.03
C ALA A 68 -9.75 -9.00 2.94
N GLU A 69 -10.33 -10.21 3.04
CA GLU A 69 -9.64 -11.33 3.67
C GLU A 69 -8.24 -11.49 3.04
N PRO A 70 -7.22 -11.87 3.84
CA PRO A 70 -5.87 -12.08 3.32
C PRO A 70 -5.89 -12.99 2.10
N LEU A 71 -5.26 -12.55 1.01
CA LEU A 71 -5.25 -13.29 -0.25
C LEU A 71 -4.73 -14.72 -0.02
N ARG A 72 -5.57 -15.71 -0.33
CA ARG A 72 -5.17 -17.12 -0.35
C ARG A 72 -4.51 -17.41 -1.69
N ILE A 73 -3.19 -17.51 -1.70
CA ILE A 73 -2.38 -17.78 -2.89
C ILE A 73 -1.96 -19.25 -2.88
N ALA A 74 -2.19 -19.97 -3.99
CA ALA A 74 -1.71 -21.34 -4.16
C ALA A 74 -0.17 -21.38 -4.31
N ALA A 75 0.46 -22.54 -4.08
CA ALA A 75 1.92 -22.64 -4.06
C ALA A 75 2.58 -22.32 -5.41
N ASP A 76 1.93 -22.69 -6.50
CA ASP A 76 2.33 -22.38 -7.88
C ASP A 76 2.17 -20.90 -8.20
N GLU A 77 1.07 -20.27 -7.81
CA GLU A 77 0.85 -18.82 -7.94
C GLU A 77 1.89 -18.02 -7.14
N ALA A 78 2.17 -18.43 -5.90
CA ALA A 78 3.18 -17.78 -5.07
C ALA A 78 4.58 -17.90 -5.69
N THR A 79 4.88 -19.05 -6.31
CA THR A 79 6.14 -19.26 -7.04
C THR A 79 6.21 -18.36 -8.27
N ALA A 80 5.12 -18.27 -9.05
CA ALA A 80 5.04 -17.40 -10.20
C ALA A 80 5.26 -15.92 -9.83
N LEU A 81 4.61 -15.44 -8.76
CA LEU A 81 4.78 -14.08 -8.25
C LEU A 81 6.22 -13.82 -7.77
N LEU A 82 6.84 -14.75 -7.06
CA LEU A 82 8.22 -14.62 -6.60
C LEU A 82 9.20 -14.52 -7.77
N VAL A 83 9.03 -15.36 -8.80
CA VAL A 83 9.87 -15.32 -10.02
C VAL A 83 9.66 -14.02 -10.78
N ALA A 84 8.41 -13.57 -10.94
CA ALA A 84 8.09 -12.32 -11.60
C ALA A 84 8.71 -11.11 -10.87
N ALA A 85 8.59 -11.05 -9.54
CA ALA A 85 9.17 -9.97 -8.73
C ALA A 85 10.71 -9.91 -8.87
N ARG A 86 11.37 -11.08 -8.92
CA ARG A 86 12.83 -11.16 -9.18
C ARG A 86 13.19 -10.74 -10.60
N ALA A 87 12.37 -11.06 -11.59
CA ALA A 87 12.60 -10.59 -12.95
C ALA A 87 12.50 -9.05 -13.03
N VAL A 88 11.47 -8.47 -12.40
CA VAL A 88 11.25 -7.01 -12.37
C VAL A 88 12.41 -6.27 -11.71
N SER A 89 13.01 -6.83 -10.65
CA SER A 89 14.15 -6.18 -9.97
C SER A 89 15.40 -6.03 -10.84
N THR A 90 15.48 -6.76 -11.97
CA THR A 90 16.58 -6.65 -12.94
C THR A 90 16.32 -5.64 -14.06
N LEU A 91 15.09 -5.14 -14.19
CA LEU A 91 14.73 -4.23 -15.29
C LEU A 91 15.36 -2.83 -15.09
N PRO A 92 15.74 -2.16 -16.19
CA PRO A 92 16.12 -0.75 -16.16
C PRO A 92 14.89 0.13 -15.93
N GLY A 93 15.08 1.31 -15.32
CA GLY A 93 14.01 2.29 -15.11
C GLY A 93 13.25 2.16 -13.78
N LEU A 94 13.49 1.11 -12.99
CA LEU A 94 12.96 1.03 -11.63
C LEU A 94 13.64 2.06 -10.71
N ARG A 95 12.86 2.77 -9.90
CA ARG A 95 13.40 3.66 -8.85
C ARG A 95 14.24 2.81 -7.89
N GLU A 96 15.33 3.40 -7.38
CA GLU A 96 16.27 2.64 -6.53
C GLU A 96 15.60 2.13 -5.25
N GLY A 97 14.71 2.92 -4.64
CA GLY A 97 13.92 2.50 -3.48
C GLY A 97 13.07 1.26 -3.74
N ASP A 98 12.39 1.22 -4.90
CA ASP A 98 11.53 0.10 -5.29
C ASP A 98 12.36 -1.16 -5.59
N ARG A 99 13.52 -0.99 -6.22
CA ARG A 99 14.47 -2.09 -6.45
C ARG A 99 14.92 -2.71 -5.13
N GLN A 100 15.31 -1.89 -4.17
CA GLN A 100 15.72 -2.35 -2.84
C GLN A 100 14.57 -3.04 -2.09
N ALA A 101 13.35 -2.51 -2.19
CA ALA A 101 12.17 -3.13 -1.60
C ALA A 101 11.89 -4.52 -2.19
N LEU A 102 11.95 -4.67 -3.52
CA LEU A 102 11.79 -5.97 -4.18
C LEU A 102 12.90 -6.96 -3.81
N LEU A 103 14.15 -6.51 -3.75
CA LEU A 103 15.26 -7.37 -3.34
C LEU A 103 15.05 -7.90 -1.92
N ARG A 104 14.61 -7.06 -0.98
CA ARG A 104 14.29 -7.49 0.40
C ARG A 104 13.08 -8.43 0.45
N ALA A 105 12.02 -8.14 -0.31
CA ALA A 105 10.81 -8.94 -0.32
C ALA A 105 11.01 -10.32 -0.97
N THR A 106 11.96 -10.43 -1.91
CA THR A 106 12.28 -11.68 -2.62
C THR A 106 13.51 -12.39 -2.08
N ALA A 107 14.19 -11.78 -1.10
CA ALA A 107 15.26 -12.39 -0.32
C ALA A 107 14.65 -13.47 0.58
N LYS A 108 15.09 -14.69 0.32
CA LYS A 108 14.90 -15.86 1.18
C LYS A 108 16.29 -16.40 1.48
#